data_AF-A0A5B9VWB1-F1
#
_entry.id   AF-A0A5B9VWB1-F1
#
_cell.length_a   1.000
_cell.length_b   1.000
_cell.length_c   1.000
_cell.angle_alpha   90.00
_cell.angle_beta   90.00
_cell.angle_gamma   90.00
#
_symmetry.space_group_name_H-M   'P 1'
#
loop_
_entity.id
_entity.type
_entity.pdbx_description
1 polymer ?
#
loop_
_entity_poly.entity_id
_entity_poly.type
_entity_poly.pdbx_seq_one_letter_code
_entity_poly.pdbx_strand_id
1 'polypeptide(L)' 'MKGGVVDDGTPAESASRDLRFAAAVAGFGMLLRDSPHKGDMTFARVEDLAAPAVGDDPGGYRGEFLDLVRSARALAR' A
#
# COMPACT_ATOMS: atom_id res chain seq x y z
N MET A 1 21.61 -7.79 -23.99
CA MET A 1 20.54 -8.40 -23.18
C MET A 1 20.55 -7.73 -21.81
N LYS A 2 19.51 -6.99 -21.43
CA LYS A 2 19.41 -6.41 -20.06
C LYS A 2 19.07 -7.56 -19.11
N GLY A 3 19.89 -7.75 -18.07
CA GLY A 3 19.64 -8.75 -17.03
C GLY A 3 18.28 -8.52 -16.38
N GLY A 4 17.50 -9.59 -16.20
CA GLY A 4 16.23 -9.52 -15.49
C GLY A 4 16.43 -9.07 -14.05
N VAL A 5 15.42 -8.41 -13.49
CA VAL A 5 15.39 -8.13 -12.04
C VAL A 5 15.05 -9.44 -11.35
N VAL A 6 15.91 -9.90 -10.45
CA VAL A 6 15.68 -11.10 -9.63
C VAL A 6 15.05 -10.64 -8.33
N ASP A 7 13.96 -11.28 -7.93
CA ASP A 7 13.39 -11.09 -6.60
C ASP A 7 14.15 -12.00 -5.62
N ASP A 8 14.85 -11.39 -4.67
CA ASP A 8 15.64 -12.10 -3.67
C ASP A 8 14.77 -12.66 -2.52
N GLY A 9 13.44 -12.60 -2.64
CA GLY A 9 12.50 -13.08 -1.61
C GLY A 9 12.50 -12.24 -0.33
N THR A 10 12.94 -10.98 -0.41
CA THR A 10 12.95 -10.09 0.77
C THR A 10 11.52 -9.77 1.19
N PRO A 11 11.15 -9.94 2.47
CA PRO A 11 9.80 -9.66 2.93
C PRO A 11 9.42 -8.20 2.66
N ALA A 12 8.18 -7.97 2.21
CA ALA A 12 7.67 -6.63 1.90
C ALA A 12 7.72 -5.69 3.12
N GLU A 13 7.68 -6.24 4.33
CA GLU A 13 7.80 -5.52 5.59
C GLU A 13 9.18 -4.90 5.79
N SER A 14 10.21 -5.49 5.18
CA SER A 14 11.61 -5.01 5.20
C SER A 14 11.88 -3.95 4.14
N ALA A 15 10.92 -3.68 3.25
CA ALA A 15 11.04 -2.60 2.28
C ALA A 15 11.08 -1.22 2.94
N SER A 16 11.64 -0.24 2.23
CA SER A 16 11.64 1.15 2.70
C SER A 16 10.21 1.65 2.94
N ARG A 17 10.04 2.58 3.88
CA ARG A 17 8.74 3.22 4.14
C ARG A 17 8.12 3.77 2.87
N ASP A 18 8.92 4.37 1.99
CA ASP A 18 8.43 4.95 0.75
C ASP A 18 7.91 3.91 -0.23
N LEU A 19 8.60 2.78 -0.37
CA LEU A 19 8.14 1.69 -1.23
C LEU A 19 6.85 1.07 -0.68
N ARG A 20 6.78 0.85 0.64
CA ARG A 20 5.57 0.35 1.30
C ARG A 20 4.39 1.29 1.10
N PHE A 21 4.61 2.60 1.27
CA PHE A 21 3.58 3.62 1.08
C PHE A 21 3.11 3.69 -0.38
N ALA A 22 4.04 3.74 -1.34
CA ALA A 22 3.71 3.76 -2.76
C ALA A 22 2.93 2.52 -3.19
N ALA A 23 3.31 1.34 -2.70
CA ALA A 23 2.59 0.09 -2.93
C ALA A 23 1.16 0.13 -2.34
N ALA A 24 0.99 0.71 -1.14
CA ALA A 24 -0.32 0.91 -0.54
C ALA A 24 -1.21 1.82 -1.38
N VAL A 25 -0.69 2.96 -1.86
CA VAL A 25 -1.44 3.91 -2.71
C VAL A 25 -1.86 3.25 -4.03
N ALA A 26 -0.95 2.54 -4.70
CA ALA A 26 -1.26 1.81 -5.92
C ALA A 26 -2.31 0.72 -5.69
N GLY A 27 -2.14 -0.08 -4.64
CA GLY A 27 -3.08 -1.12 -4.23
C GLY A 27 -4.47 -0.57 -3.94
N PHE A 28 -4.54 0.57 -3.23
CA PHE A 28 -5.80 1.25 -2.94
C PHE A 28 -6.51 1.70 -4.22
N GLY A 29 -5.79 2.33 -5.15
CA GLY A 29 -6.34 2.73 -6.44
C GLY A 29 -6.87 1.54 -7.25
N MET A 30 -6.17 0.40 -7.21
CA MET A 30 -6.63 -0.83 -7.86
C MET A 30 -7.90 -1.39 -7.23
N LEU A 31 -8.04 -1.33 -5.90
CA LEU A 31 -9.25 -1.76 -5.20
C LEU A 31 -10.45 -0.90 -5.55
N LEU A 32 -10.29 0.43 -5.51
CA LEU A 32 -11.38 1.37 -5.80
C LEU A 32 -11.92 1.25 -7.22
N ARG A 33 -11.09 0.81 -8.17
CA ARG A 33 -11.46 0.64 -9.58
C ARG A 33 -11.88 -0.79 -9.93
N ASP A 34 -11.95 -1.68 -8.93
CA ASP A 34 -12.15 -3.11 -9.14
C ASP A 34 -11.22 -3.70 -10.21
N SER A 35 -9.93 -3.34 -10.14
CA SER A 35 -8.95 -3.67 -11.18
C SER A 35 -8.74 -5.19 -11.31
N PRO A 36 -8.66 -5.75 -12.54
CA PRO A 36 -8.30 -7.15 -12.74
C PRO A 36 -6.86 -7.47 -12.30
N HIS A 37 -6.03 -6.44 -12.08
CA HIS A 37 -4.65 -6.57 -11.63
C HIS A 37 -4.49 -6.39 -10.12
N LYS A 38 -5.58 -6.22 -9.36
CA LYS A 38 -5.52 -6.04 -7.91
C LYS A 38 -4.97 -7.28 -7.16
N GLY A 39 -4.98 -8.45 -7.82
CA GLY A 39 -4.54 -9.71 -7.22
C GLY A 39 -5.26 -9.99 -5.91
N ASP A 40 -4.50 -10.36 -4.88
CA ASP A 40 -5.02 -10.63 -3.54
C ASP A 40 -5.00 -9.37 -2.64
N MET A 41 -4.95 -8.17 -3.22
CA MET A 41 -4.99 -6.95 -2.43
C MET A 41 -6.36 -6.81 -1.75
N THR A 42 -6.37 -6.31 -0.52
CA THR A 42 -7.58 -5.99 0.25
C THR A 42 -7.37 -4.66 0.97
N PHE A 43 -8.45 -3.99 1.39
CA PHE A 43 -8.29 -2.75 2.18
C PHE A 43 -7.49 -2.99 3.48
N ALA A 44 -7.59 -4.18 4.07
CA ALA A 44 -6.75 -4.56 5.22
C ALA A 44 -5.26 -4.63 4.85
N ARG A 45 -4.91 -5.24 3.73
CA ARG A 45 -3.51 -5.29 3.26
C ARG A 45 -2.96 -3.92 2.90
N VAL A 46 -3.79 -3.04 2.33
CA VAL A 46 -3.41 -1.63 2.10
C VAL A 46 -3.09 -0.93 3.43
N GLU A 47 -3.92 -1.14 4.45
CA GLU A 47 -3.70 -0.60 5.79
C GLU A 47 -2.39 -1.13 6.41
N ASP A 48 -2.11 -2.43 6.30
CA ASP A 48 -0.89 -3.07 6.81
C ASP A 48 0.40 -2.55 6.12
N LEU A 49 0.30 -2.15 4.86
CA LEU A 49 1.40 -1.51 4.13
C LEU A 49 1.57 -0.03 4.53
N ALA A 50 0.47 0.71 4.68
CA ALA A 50 0.47 2.15 4.89
C ALA A 50 0.80 2.55 6.34
N ALA A 51 0.24 1.86 7.33
CA ALA A 51 0.35 2.22 8.75
C ALA A 51 1.81 2.35 9.25
N PRO A 52 2.71 1.36 9.04
CA PRO A 52 4.11 1.49 9.43
C PRO A 52 4.91 2.42 8.52
N ALA A 53 4.33 2.87 7.40
CA ALA A 53 4.97 3.75 6.43
C ALA A 53 4.71 5.25 6.67
N VAL A 54 3.86 5.61 7.65
CA VAL A 54 3.58 7.00 8.04
C VAL A 54 4.86 7.72 8.45
N GLY A 55 5.62 7.20 9.41
CA GLY A 55 6.91 7.75 9.83
C GLY A 55 6.82 9.19 10.35
N ASP A 56 7.86 9.99 10.08
CA ASP A 56 7.82 11.44 10.25
C ASP A 56 7.00 12.03 9.10
N ASP A 57 5.84 12.60 9.41
CA ASP A 57 4.85 13.09 8.45
C ASP A 57 4.49 14.57 8.73
N PRO A 58 5.41 15.53 8.49
CA PRO A 58 5.18 16.94 8.83
C PRO A 58 3.97 17.57 8.13
N GLY A 59 3.55 16.99 7.00
CA GLY A 59 2.38 17.42 6.24
C GLY A 59 1.09 16.66 6.55
N GLY A 60 1.15 15.58 7.33
CA GLY A 60 0.01 14.74 7.69
C GLY A 60 -0.56 13.87 6.56
N TYR A 61 0.01 13.90 5.36
CA TYR A 61 -0.58 13.28 4.16
C TYR A 61 -0.62 11.75 4.23
N ARG A 62 0.38 11.12 4.85
CA ARG A 62 0.39 9.66 4.98
C ARG A 62 -0.60 9.21 6.05
N GLY A 63 -0.74 9.99 7.11
CA GLY A 63 -1.78 9.82 8.11
C GLY A 63 -3.19 9.95 7.53
N GLU A 64 -3.46 11.02 6.78
CA GLU A 64 -4.76 11.23 6.13
C GLU A 64 -5.10 10.12 5.13
N PHE A 65 -4.11 9.64 4.36
CA PHE A 65 -4.30 8.49 3.48
C PHE A 65 -4.69 7.23 4.27
N LEU A 66 -4.06 6.97 5.42
CA LEU A 66 -4.40 5.82 6.26
C LEU A 66 -5.85 5.89 6.75
N ASP A 67 -6.31 7.07 7.15
CA ASP A 67 -7.69 7.27 7.59
C ASP A 67 -8.71 7.13 6.45
N LEU A 68 -8.34 7.54 5.23
CA LEU A 68 -9.13 7.30 4.02
C LEU A 68 -9.28 5.79 3.74
N VAL A 69 -8.19 5.03 3.85
CA VAL A 69 -8.21 3.57 3.67
C VAL A 69 -9.13 2.90 4.69
N ARG A 70 -9.04 3.31 5.97
CA ARG A 70 -9.91 2.79 7.04
C ARG A 70 -11.38 3.09 6.79
N SER A 71 -11.68 4.29 6.31
CA SER A 71 -13.04 4.70 5.96
C SER A 71 -13.60 3.84 4.82
N ALA A 72 -12.83 3.66 3.74
CA ALA A 72 -13.21 2.79 2.63
C ALA A 72 -13.43 1.33 3.09
N ARG A 73 -12.55 0.81 3.95
CA ARG A 73 -12.70 -0.53 4.54
C ARG A 73 -13.98 -0.68 5.36
N ALA A 74 -14.39 0.35 6.09
CA ALA A 74 -15.63 0.32 6.88
C ALA A 74 -16.87 0.34 5.99
N LEU A 75 -16.84 1.10 4.88
CA LEU A 75 -17.94 1.21 3.92
C LEU A 75 -18.11 -0.02 3.03
N ALA A 76 -17.03 -0.77 2.76
CA ALA A 76 -17.05 -1.96 1.94
C ALA A 76 -17.56 -3.23 2.67
N ARG A 77 -18.03 -3.09 3.92
CA ARG A 77 -18.58 -4.20 4.73
C ARG A 77 -20.06 -4.42 4.48
#